data_AF-A0A2G1YTV1-F1
#
_entry.id   AF-A0A2G1YTV1-F1
#
_cell.length_a   1.000
_cell.length_b   1.000
_cell.length_c   1.000
_cell.angle_alpha   90.00
_cell.angle_beta   90.00
_cell.angle_gamma   90.00
#
_symmetry.space_group_name_H-M   'P 1'
#
loop_
_entity.id
_entity.type
_entity.pdbx_description
1 polymer ?
#
loop_
_entity_poly.entity_id
_entity_poly.type
_entity_poly.pdbx_seq_one_letter_code
_entity_poly.pdbx_strand_id
1 'polypeptide(L)' 'MAEKGDRDKWEFYQDHNEKHHKWRWRRTATNGRIVGASTQGYAEKEECVENATRNGYEE' A
#
# COMPACT_ATOMS: atom_id res chain seq x y z
N MET A 1 19.91 -14.48 9.38
CA MET A 1 19.84 -13.01 9.41
C MET A 1 18.42 -12.69 8.95
N ALA A 2 17.54 -12.22 9.83
CA ALA A 2 16.14 -12.00 9.46
C ALA A 2 16.07 -10.74 8.58
N GLU A 3 15.88 -10.96 7.28
CA GLU A 3 15.80 -9.92 6.28
C GLU A 3 14.65 -8.96 6.62
N LYS A 4 15.03 -7.70 6.82
CA LYS A 4 14.13 -6.59 7.14
C LYS A 4 13.20 -6.37 5.96
N GLY A 5 11.94 -6.77 6.10
CA GLY A 5 10.83 -6.26 5.28
C GLY A 5 10.17 -7.26 4.32
N ASP A 6 10.72 -8.46 4.16
CA ASP A 6 10.20 -9.48 3.23
C ASP A 6 8.78 -9.99 3.58
N ARG A 7 8.41 -9.88 4.86
CA ARG A 7 7.11 -10.38 5.37
C ARG A 7 6.09 -9.28 5.61
N ASP A 8 6.30 -8.08 5.08
CA ASP A 8 5.40 -6.98 5.29
C ASP A 8 4.10 -7.20 4.51
N LYS A 9 2.97 -6.98 5.19
CA LYS A 9 1.64 -7.16 4.60
C LYS A 9 1.26 -5.91 3.82
N TRP A 10 1.01 -6.07 2.53
CA TRP A 10 0.48 -5.03 1.66
C TRP A 10 -1.02 -5.20 1.48
N GLU A 11 -1.77 -4.14 1.75
CA GLU A 11 -3.23 -4.11 1.62
C GLU A 11 -3.64 -2.95 0.72
N PHE A 12 -4.27 -3.28 -0.39
CA PHE A 12 -4.85 -2.32 -1.34
C PHE A 12 -6.36 -2.26 -1.11
N TYR A 13 -6.86 -1.06 -0.85
CA TYR A 13 -8.27 -0.81 -0.61
C TYR A 13 -8.73 0.44 -1.35
N GLN A 14 -10.01 0.47 -1.70
CA GLN A 14 -10.64 1.69 -2.21
C GLN A 14 -11.25 2.43 -1.04
N ASP A 15 -11.08 3.75 -1.02
CA ASP A 15 -11.80 4.61 -0.11
C ASP A 15 -13.31 4.53 -0.43
N HIS A 16 -14.14 4.45 0.61
CA HIS A 16 -15.60 4.31 0.49
C HIS A 16 -16.29 5.62 0.06
N ASN A 17 -15.52 6.59 -0.43
CA ASN A 17 -16.04 7.86 -0.88
C ASN A 17 -16.68 7.67 -2.27
N GLU A 18 -18.00 7.60 -2.31
CA GLU A 18 -18.81 7.41 -3.53
C GLU A 18 -18.51 8.44 -4.64
N LYS A 19 -17.94 9.61 -4.28
CA LYS A 19 -17.52 10.65 -5.23
C LYS A 19 -16.07 10.50 -5.70
N HIS A 20 -15.25 9.80 -4.93
CA HIS A 20 -13.82 9.68 -5.12
C HIS A 20 -13.40 8.26 -4.74
N HIS A 21 -13.81 7.28 -5.55
CA HIS A 21 -13.40 5.88 -5.49
C HIS A 21 -11.89 5.77 -5.72
N LYS A 22 -11.12 6.15 -4.70
CA LYS A 22 -9.69 6.29 -4.79
C LYS A 22 -9.02 5.07 -4.19
N TRP A 23 -8.18 4.42 -4.97
CA TRP A 23 -7.29 3.37 -4.53
C TRP A 23 -6.23 3.94 -3.59
N ARG A 24 -6.00 3.20 -2.51
CA ARG A 24 -4.95 3.44 -1.54
C ARG A 24 -4.33 2.11 -1.15
N TRP A 25 -3.07 2.16 -0.78
CA TRP A 25 -2.34 1.03 -0.23
C TRP A 25 -1.86 1.34 1.19
N ARG A 26 -1.68 0.29 2.00
CA ARG A 26 -0.97 0.35 3.28
C ARG A 26 -0.03 -0.84 3.41
N ARG A 27 1.13 -0.60 3.98
CA ARG A 27 2.16 -1.59 4.31
C ARG A 27 2.23 -1.72 5.82
N THR A 28 1.89 -2.90 6.31
CA THR A 28 1.93 -3.25 7.73
C THR A 28 3.06 -4.24 7.94
N ALA A 29 4.04 -3.86 8.76
CA ALA A 29 5.11 -4.76 9.12
C ALA A 29 4.60 -5.95 9.95
N THR A 30 5.37 -7.03 9.98
CA THR A 30 5.05 -8.23 10.77
C THR A 30 4.82 -7.98 12.26
N ASN A 31 5.34 -6.87 12.79
CA ASN A 31 5.11 -6.42 14.16
C ASN A 31 3.78 -5.66 14.35
N GLY A 32 2.93 -5.58 13.32
CA GLY A 32 1.65 -4.89 13.32
C GLY A 32 1.74 -3.37 13.13
N ARG A 33 2.94 -2.81 12.93
CA ARG A 33 3.10 -1.36 12.71
C ARG A 33 2.95 -1.01 11.24
N ILE A 34 2.21 0.05 10.95
CA ILE A 34 2.16 0.61 9.60
C ILE A 34 3.51 1.29 9.33
N VAL A 35 4.24 0.76 8.37
CA VAL A 35 5.57 1.25 7.95
C VAL A 35 5.50 2.06 6.66
N GLY A 36 4.38 1.97 5.93
CA GLY A 36 4.12 2.78 4.74
C GLY A 36 2.62 2.86 4.45
N ALA A 37 2.18 3.96 3.85
CA ALA A 37 0.81 4.12 3.39
C ALA A 37 0.75 5.12 2.24
N SER A 38 -0.28 4.97 1.40
CA SER A 38 -0.54 5.86 0.29
C SER A 38 -0.92 7.26 0.78
N THR A 39 -0.07 8.24 0.49
CA THR A 39 -0.27 9.65 0.85
C THR A 39 -1.39 10.29 0.03
N GLN A 40 -1.59 9.81 -1.19
CA GLN A 40 -2.62 10.26 -2.12
C GLN A 40 -3.57 9.11 -2.46
N GLY A 41 -4.74 9.43 -3.00
CA GLY A 41 -5.68 8.43 -3.49
C GLY A 41 -5.70 8.43 -5.02
N TYR A 42 -5.51 7.26 -5.62
CA TYR A 42 -5.38 7.06 -7.06
C TYR A 42 -6.71 6.69 -7.69
N ALA A 43 -6.98 7.13 -8.91
CA ALA A 43 -8.22 6.73 -9.60
C ALA A 43 -8.17 5.26 -10.02
N GLU A 44 -6.97 4.78 -10.38
CA GLU A 44 -6.76 3.44 -10.89
C GLU A 44 -5.92 2.58 -9.95
N LYS A 45 -6.16 1.26 -10.00
CA LYS A 45 -5.40 0.29 -9.19
C LYS A 45 -3.94 0.25 -9.62
N GLU A 46 -3.68 0.39 -10.92
CA GLU A 46 -2.34 0.30 -11.50
C GLU A 46 -1.43 1.42 -10.99
N GLU A 47 -1.89 2.68 -11.01
CA GLU A 47 -1.17 3.82 -10.41
C GLU A 47 -0.89 3.60 -8.91
N CYS A 48 -1.85 3.01 -8.20
CA CYS A 48 -1.71 2.69 -6.78
C CYS A 48 -0.63 1.63 -6.54
N VAL A 49 -0.58 0.59 -7.38
CA VAL A 49 0.42 -0.48 -7.33
C VAL A 49 1.79 0.06 -7.72
N GLU A 50 1.91 0.84 -8.79
CA GLU A 50 3.16 1.50 -9.15
C GLU A 50 3.74 2.33 -8.00
N ASN A 51 2.87 3.09 -7.32
CA ASN A 51 3.30 3.86 -6.16
C ASN A 51 3.75 2.96 -5.01
N ALA A 52 3.02 1.88 -4.73
CA ALA A 52 3.43 0.88 -3.76
C ALA A 52 4.81 0.30 -4.11
N THR A 53 5.05 -0.03 -5.38
CA THR A 53 6.33 -0.58 -5.87
C THR A 53 7.47 0.39 -5.68
N ARG A 54 7.25 1.68 -5.96
CA ARG A 54 8.23 2.75 -5.64
C ARG A 54 8.54 2.87 -4.15
N ASN A 55 7.63 2.41 -3.29
CA ASN A 55 7.81 2.37 -1.83
C ASN A 55 8.33 1.00 -1.31
N GLY A 56 8.72 0.11 -2.22
CA GLY A 56 9.28 -1.21 -1.90
C GLY A 56 8.25 -2.34 -1.84
N TYR A 57 7.14 -2.23 -2.58
CA TYR A 57 6.28 -3.37 -2.89
C TYR A 57 6.93 -4.18 -4.02
N GLU A 58 7.31 -5.41 -3.71
CA GLU A 58 7.77 -6.40 -4.67
C GLU A 58 6.65 -7.45 -4.75
N GLU A 59 6.10 -7.67 -5.95
CA GLU A 59 4.99 -8.61 -6.20
C GLU A 59 5.44 -10.07 -6.07
#